data_AF-A6LDE3-F1
#
_entry.id   AF-A6LDE3-F1
#
_cell.length_a   1.000
_cell.length_b   1.000
_cell.length_c   1.000
_cell.angle_alpha   90.00
_cell.angle_beta   90.00
_cell.angle_gamma   90.00
#
_symmetry.space_group_name_H-M   'P 1'
#
loop_
_entity.id
_entity.type
_entity.pdbx_description
1 polymer ?
#
loop_
_entity_poly.entity_id
_entity_poly.type
_entity_poly.pdbx_seq_one_letter_code
_entity_poly.pdbx_strand_id
1 'polypeptide(L)'
;MKKTVTFVWSIFLLVFISIDMNAQSIKSWDYPIKPGTEAWQALSTHEDMLKACQIPAEILKTVSTEELIELCLAYPLLGDIFAYNGIQEGISKVSARFNGLQELFKRKDNASLLFEKIKKQELLKAGVLTSIEIGNEISRQMVIEALLSNETILSNTNNLLQQEISSEAVKRLLYKQNNPDIYGQYGLKTVVYLLGRSLERIDNKTITPKFKQFTIDEKLTGSNVIEELLKQYIVTFNKLRS
;
A
#
# COMPACT_ATOMS: atom_id res chain seq x y z
N MET A 1 -37.91 -48.25 -33.14
CA MET A 1 -36.44 -48.27 -33.07
C MET A 1 -35.92 -46.84 -32.96
N LYS A 2 -35.21 -46.57 -31.86
CA LYS A 2 -34.08 -45.65 -31.63
C LYS A 2 -34.11 -44.30 -32.39
N LYS A 3 -34.40 -43.17 -31.72
CA LYS A 3 -33.45 -42.35 -30.93
C LYS A 3 -32.15 -42.05 -31.68
N THR A 4 -32.17 -41.15 -32.67
CA THR A 4 -30.91 -40.70 -33.34
C THR A 4 -30.87 -39.24 -33.81
N VAL A 5 -31.83 -38.37 -33.45
CA VAL A 5 -31.82 -36.97 -33.95
C VAL A 5 -31.60 -35.90 -32.87
N THR A 6 -31.59 -36.26 -31.58
CA THR A 6 -31.29 -35.32 -30.48
C THR A 6 -29.84 -35.32 -30.00
N PHE A 7 -28.91 -35.95 -30.74
CA PHE A 7 -27.51 -36.07 -30.29
C PHE A 7 -26.54 -35.07 -30.95
N VAL A 8 -26.99 -34.28 -31.93
CA VAL A 8 -26.10 -33.39 -32.70
C VAL A 8 -26.05 -31.95 -32.13
N TRP A 9 -26.85 -31.63 -31.12
CA TRP A 9 -26.87 -30.28 -30.49
C TRP A 9 -26.37 -30.25 -29.04
N SER A 10 -25.81 -31.35 -28.52
CA SER A 10 -25.30 -31.43 -27.15
C SER A 10 -23.77 -31.49 -27.05
N ILE A 11 -23.07 -31.53 -28.19
CA ILE A 11 -21.59 -31.61 -28.24
C ILE A 11 -20.94 -30.26 -28.63
N PHE A 12 -21.74 -29.22 -28.91
CA PHE A 12 -21.24 -27.85 -29.15
C PHE A 12 -21.45 -26.89 -27.97
N LEU A 13 -21.80 -27.41 -26.79
CA LEU A 13 -22.06 -26.63 -25.57
C LEU A 13 -21.19 -27.08 -24.38
N LEU A 14 -20.02 -27.66 -24.65
CA LEU A 14 -19.03 -28.09 -23.67
C LEU A 14 -17.59 -27.68 -24.07
N VAL A 15 -17.44 -26.52 -24.71
CA VAL A 15 -16.12 -25.85 -24.90
C VAL A 15 -16.15 -24.43 -24.32
N PHE A 16 -16.98 -24.20 -23.31
CA PHE A 16 -16.66 -23.23 -22.26
C PHE A 16 -16.21 -24.05 -21.05
N ILE A 17 -15.11 -24.78 -21.22
CA ILE A 17 -14.24 -25.03 -20.08
C ILE A 17 -13.81 -23.63 -19.69
N SER A 18 -14.45 -23.09 -18.66
CA SER A 18 -13.90 -22.00 -17.88
C SER A 18 -12.46 -22.39 -17.62
N ILE A 19 -11.55 -21.78 -18.36
CA ILE A 19 -10.20 -21.63 -17.87
C ILE A 19 -10.43 -20.71 -16.68
N ASP A 20 -10.74 -21.30 -15.54
CA ASP A 20 -10.37 -20.72 -14.28
C ASP A 20 -8.86 -20.55 -14.43
N MET A 21 -8.47 -19.35 -14.88
CA MET A 21 -7.15 -18.81 -14.64
C MET A 21 -7.03 -18.78 -13.14
N ASN A 22 -6.73 -19.95 -12.58
CA ASN A 22 -6.20 -20.09 -11.26
C ASN A 22 -4.98 -19.18 -11.29
N ALA A 23 -5.08 -18.03 -10.63
CA ALA A 23 -3.99 -17.09 -10.44
C ALA A 23 -2.95 -17.81 -9.57
N GLN A 24 -2.23 -18.75 -10.17
CA GLN A 24 -1.05 -19.36 -9.59
C GLN A 24 -0.06 -18.23 -9.33
N SER A 25 0.42 -18.20 -8.09
CA SER A 25 1.14 -17.10 -7.45
C SER A 25 2.11 -16.37 -8.37
N ILE A 26 1.85 -15.08 -8.58
CA ILE A 26 2.71 -14.10 -9.27
C ILE A 26 3.91 -13.76 -8.37
N LYS A 27 4.75 -14.75 -8.05
CA LYS A 27 6.02 -14.47 -7.38
C LYS A 27 7.12 -15.34 -7.98
N SER A 28 7.79 -14.77 -8.97
CA SER A 28 8.93 -15.41 -9.65
C SER A 28 10.16 -15.57 -8.75
N TRP A 29 10.26 -14.84 -7.64
CA TRP A 29 11.40 -14.88 -6.72
C TRP A 29 10.99 -14.51 -5.28
N ASP A 30 11.72 -15.02 -4.27
CA ASP A 30 11.50 -14.69 -2.86
C ASP A 30 12.82 -14.57 -2.09
N TYR A 31 12.81 -13.89 -0.94
CA TYR A 31 14.01 -13.68 -0.14
C TYR A 31 14.55 -15.01 0.41
N PRO A 32 15.83 -15.37 0.15
CA PRO A 32 16.37 -16.66 0.56
C PRO A 32 16.64 -16.75 2.06
N ILE A 33 16.86 -15.62 2.74
CA ILE A 33 17.17 -15.53 4.16
C ILE A 33 16.11 -14.64 4.83
N LYS A 34 15.37 -15.19 5.81
CA LYS A 34 14.23 -14.53 6.45
C LYS A 34 14.22 -14.68 7.98
N PRO A 35 13.65 -13.73 8.73
CA PRO A 35 13.44 -13.84 10.16
C PRO A 35 12.84 -15.19 10.56
N GLY A 36 13.38 -15.78 11.62
CA GLY A 36 12.96 -17.10 12.12
C GLY A 36 13.67 -18.30 11.50
N THR A 37 14.54 -18.11 10.50
CA THR A 37 15.38 -19.19 9.93
C THR A 37 16.76 -19.25 10.59
N GLU A 38 17.40 -20.43 10.58
CA GLU A 38 18.79 -20.59 11.06
C GLU A 38 19.76 -19.68 10.30
N ALA A 39 19.59 -19.58 8.97
CA ALA A 39 20.40 -18.71 8.13
C ALA A 39 20.29 -17.22 8.52
N TRP A 40 19.12 -16.78 8.98
CA TRP A 40 18.93 -15.41 9.48
C TRP A 40 19.58 -15.20 10.84
N GLN A 41 19.48 -16.17 11.74
CA GLN A 41 20.12 -16.12 13.06
C GLN A 41 21.64 -16.12 12.98
N ALA A 42 22.21 -16.70 11.92
CA ALA A 42 23.65 -16.68 11.66
C ALA A 42 24.19 -15.32 11.19
N LEU A 43 23.32 -14.38 10.81
CA LEU A 43 23.74 -13.02 10.42
C LEU A 43 24.18 -12.23 11.66
N SER A 44 25.44 -11.78 11.66
CA SER A 44 26.07 -11.20 12.85
C SER A 44 25.76 -9.71 13.03
N THR A 45 25.53 -8.98 11.94
CA THR A 45 25.29 -7.55 11.98
C THR A 45 24.05 -7.17 11.17
N HIS A 46 23.48 -6.00 11.49
CA HIS A 46 22.40 -5.42 10.68
C HIS A 46 22.86 -5.17 9.23
N GLU A 47 24.14 -4.87 9.00
CA GLU A 47 24.73 -4.76 7.66
C GLU A 47 24.67 -6.08 6.88
N ASP A 48 24.88 -7.22 7.55
CA ASP A 48 24.76 -8.52 6.91
C ASP A 48 23.31 -8.84 6.55
N MET A 49 22.35 -8.43 7.38
CA MET A 49 20.92 -8.52 7.07
C MET A 49 20.55 -7.69 5.84
N LEU A 50 21.03 -6.44 5.76
CA LEU A 50 20.77 -5.57 4.62
C LEU A 50 21.34 -6.15 3.32
N LYS A 51 22.53 -6.74 3.35
CA LYS A 51 23.13 -7.42 2.19
C LYS A 51 22.31 -8.66 1.79
N ALA A 52 21.89 -9.47 2.76
CA ALA A 52 21.08 -10.67 2.53
C ALA A 52 19.71 -10.35 1.91
N CYS A 53 19.18 -9.15 2.16
CA CYS A 53 17.87 -8.72 1.68
C CYS A 53 17.91 -7.91 0.36
N GLN A 54 19.04 -7.80 -0.33
CA GLN A 54 19.06 -7.16 -1.65
C GLN A 54 18.43 -8.07 -2.71
N ILE A 55 17.60 -7.50 -3.59
CA ILE A 55 17.01 -8.22 -4.72
C ILE A 55 18.07 -8.33 -5.83
N PRO A 56 18.34 -9.52 -6.41
CA PRO A 56 19.29 -9.63 -7.51
C PRO A 56 18.92 -8.72 -8.69
N ALA A 57 19.92 -8.11 -9.33
CA ALA A 57 19.70 -7.13 -10.40
C ALA A 57 18.89 -7.69 -11.58
N GLU A 58 19.07 -8.97 -11.92
CA GLU A 58 18.30 -9.60 -13.00
C GLU A 58 16.83 -9.76 -12.64
N ILE A 59 16.50 -10.02 -11.36
CA ILE A 59 15.12 -10.06 -10.89
C ILE A 59 14.49 -8.66 -10.97
N LEU A 60 15.19 -7.61 -10.50
CA LEU A 60 14.68 -6.23 -10.55
C LEU A 60 14.32 -5.76 -11.97
N LYS A 61 15.08 -6.21 -12.99
CA LYS A 61 14.85 -5.88 -14.40
C LYS A 61 13.65 -6.61 -14.99
N THR A 62 13.31 -7.80 -14.49
CA THR A 62 12.29 -8.66 -15.12
C THR A 62 10.94 -8.61 -14.43
N VAL A 63 10.89 -8.36 -13.12
CA VAL A 63 9.64 -8.38 -12.35
C VAL A 63 8.72 -7.23 -12.73
N SER A 64 7.42 -7.50 -12.80
CA SER A 64 6.40 -6.47 -13.00
C SER A 64 6.37 -5.49 -11.82
N THR A 65 5.70 -4.34 -11.97
CA THR A 65 5.62 -3.36 -10.87
C THR A 65 4.76 -3.89 -9.72
N GLU A 66 3.73 -4.68 -10.02
CA GLU A 66 2.93 -5.41 -9.04
C GLU A 66 3.79 -6.40 -8.26
N GLU A 67 4.60 -7.22 -8.95
CA GLU A 67 5.54 -8.14 -8.31
C GLU A 67 6.56 -7.39 -7.44
N LEU A 68 7.09 -6.27 -7.93
CA LEU A 68 8.03 -5.44 -7.17
C LEU A 68 7.38 -4.86 -5.91
N ILE A 69 6.11 -4.46 -5.96
CA ILE A 69 5.37 -4.01 -4.78
C ILE A 69 5.26 -5.15 -3.76
N GLU A 70 4.93 -6.38 -4.18
CA GLU A 70 4.91 -7.53 -3.26
C GLU A 70 6.28 -7.83 -2.66
N LEU A 71 7.35 -7.70 -3.46
CA LEU A 71 8.73 -7.88 -2.98
C LEU A 71 9.12 -6.80 -1.97
N CYS A 72 8.73 -5.55 -2.18
CA CYS A 72 8.94 -4.48 -1.21
C CYS A 72 8.16 -4.74 0.09
N LEU A 73 6.91 -5.20 0.00
CA LEU A 73 6.08 -5.50 1.17
C LEU A 73 6.51 -6.77 1.91
N ALA A 74 7.18 -7.69 1.22
CA ALA A 74 7.79 -8.89 1.79
C ALA A 74 9.24 -8.68 2.25
N TYR A 75 9.77 -7.45 2.15
CA TYR A 75 11.14 -7.12 2.55
C TYR A 75 11.35 -7.49 4.03
N PRO A 76 12.33 -8.36 4.37
CA PRO A 76 12.44 -8.90 5.72
C PRO A 76 12.71 -7.86 6.82
N LEU A 77 13.30 -6.71 6.45
CA LEU A 77 13.57 -5.60 7.36
C LEU A 77 12.60 -4.43 7.16
N LEU A 78 11.40 -4.66 6.61
CA LEU A 78 10.43 -3.59 6.37
C LEU A 78 10.04 -2.86 7.66
N GLY A 79 10.10 -3.57 8.80
CA GLY A 79 9.87 -3.02 10.13
C GLY A 79 10.78 -1.84 10.49
N ASP A 80 11.98 -1.74 9.90
CA ASP A 80 12.93 -0.65 10.15
C ASP A 80 12.35 0.73 9.84
N ILE A 81 11.36 0.80 8.93
CA ILE A 81 10.63 2.04 8.63
C ILE A 81 10.03 2.65 9.91
N PHE A 82 9.59 1.82 10.86
CA PHE A 82 8.93 2.27 12.07
C PHE A 82 9.91 2.61 13.21
N ALA A 83 11.22 2.43 13.03
CA ALA A 83 12.24 2.73 14.04
C ALA A 83 12.64 4.23 14.07
N TYR A 84 12.06 5.06 13.20
CA TYR A 84 12.34 6.49 13.07
C TYR A 84 11.19 7.37 13.59
N ASN A 85 11.44 8.67 13.72
CA ASN A 85 10.46 9.61 14.29
C ASN A 85 9.26 9.85 13.35
N GLY A 86 9.50 9.81 12.03
CA GLY A 86 8.49 9.92 10.98
C GLY A 86 8.52 8.70 10.06
N ILE A 87 7.36 8.31 9.52
CA ILE A 87 7.27 7.20 8.59
C ILE A 87 7.89 7.54 7.24
N GLN A 88 7.83 8.80 6.77
CA GLN A 88 8.56 9.23 5.58
C GLN A 88 10.06 9.27 5.81
N GLU A 89 10.52 9.65 7.01
CA GLU A 89 11.93 9.52 7.39
C GLU A 89 12.35 8.05 7.31
N GLY A 90 11.55 7.14 7.89
CA GLY A 90 11.79 5.70 7.81
C GLY A 90 11.84 5.16 6.38
N ILE A 91 10.88 5.54 5.53
CA ILE A 91 10.88 5.19 4.10
C ILE A 91 12.15 5.71 3.42
N SER A 92 12.57 6.94 3.70
CA SER A 92 13.79 7.53 3.14
C SER A 92 15.04 6.76 3.57
N LYS A 93 15.16 6.43 4.86
CA LYS A 93 16.29 5.68 5.41
C LYS A 93 16.37 4.26 4.87
N VAL A 94 15.23 3.56 4.79
CA VAL A 94 15.19 2.19 4.25
C VAL A 94 15.42 2.19 2.74
N SER A 95 14.79 3.09 1.98
CA SER A 95 15.01 3.18 0.53
C SER A 95 16.45 3.55 0.17
N ALA A 96 17.17 4.32 0.99
CA ALA A 96 18.60 4.58 0.77
C ALA A 96 19.47 3.30 0.80
N ARG A 97 18.99 2.20 1.39
CA ARG A 97 19.76 0.98 1.63
C ARG A 97 19.17 -0.27 0.99
N PHE A 98 17.94 -0.21 0.49
CA PHE A 98 17.23 -1.33 -0.10
C PHE A 98 16.89 -1.08 -1.57
N ASN A 99 17.48 -1.86 -2.47
CA ASN A 99 17.35 -1.69 -3.91
C ASN A 99 15.93 -1.89 -4.47
N GLY A 100 15.05 -2.63 -3.78
CA GLY A 100 13.66 -2.81 -4.21
C GLY A 100 12.85 -1.50 -4.17
N LEU A 101 12.92 -0.75 -3.05
CA LEU A 101 12.26 0.55 -2.97
C LEU A 101 12.90 1.59 -3.90
N GLN A 102 14.22 1.54 -4.07
CA GLN A 102 14.91 2.40 -5.05
C GLN A 102 14.39 2.16 -6.46
N GLU A 103 14.18 0.90 -6.84
CA GLU A 103 13.64 0.56 -8.14
C GLU A 103 12.17 0.97 -8.25
N LEU A 104 11.35 0.72 -7.22
CA LEU A 104 9.94 1.10 -7.21
C LEU A 104 9.74 2.61 -7.41
N PHE A 105 10.58 3.44 -6.80
CA PHE A 105 10.53 4.90 -6.95
C PHE A 105 10.87 5.39 -8.37
N LYS A 106 11.57 4.60 -9.18
CA LYS A 106 11.85 4.95 -10.58
C LYS A 106 10.70 4.63 -11.52
N ARG A 107 9.83 3.67 -11.18
CA ARG A 107 8.76 3.19 -12.08
C ARG A 107 7.60 4.18 -12.15
N LYS A 108 7.07 4.43 -13.36
CA LYS A 108 6.06 5.48 -13.60
C LYS A 108 4.62 5.06 -13.26
N ASP A 109 4.36 3.77 -13.26
CA ASP A 109 3.09 3.14 -12.89
C ASP A 109 2.99 2.82 -11.38
N ASN A 110 3.99 3.22 -10.58
CA ASN A 110 4.05 2.88 -9.16
C ASN A 110 2.83 3.39 -8.37
N ALA A 111 2.39 4.62 -8.61
CA ALA A 111 1.28 5.24 -7.89
C ALA A 111 -0.05 4.54 -8.19
N SER A 112 -0.34 4.27 -9.46
CA SER A 112 -1.57 3.58 -9.85
C SER A 112 -1.62 2.16 -9.30
N LEU A 113 -0.50 1.43 -9.34
CA LEU A 113 -0.48 0.04 -8.88
C LEU A 113 -0.46 -0.09 -7.35
N LEU A 114 0.19 0.83 -6.64
CA LEU A 114 0.04 0.94 -5.18
C LEU A 114 -1.42 1.28 -4.81
N PHE A 115 -2.07 2.17 -5.56
CA PHE A 115 -3.47 2.50 -5.32
C PHE A 115 -4.40 1.30 -5.59
N GLU A 116 -4.19 0.54 -6.65
CA GLU A 116 -4.92 -0.71 -6.91
C GLU A 116 -4.71 -1.74 -5.79
N LYS A 117 -3.49 -1.82 -5.22
CA LYS A 117 -3.21 -2.66 -4.05
C LYS A 117 -4.02 -2.22 -2.83
N ILE A 118 -4.12 -0.91 -2.56
CA ILE A 118 -4.98 -0.36 -1.49
C ILE A 118 -6.44 -0.74 -1.74
N LYS A 119 -6.96 -0.55 -2.96
CA LYS A 119 -8.37 -0.87 -3.28
C LYS A 119 -8.73 -2.34 -3.08
N LYS A 120 -7.81 -3.25 -3.41
CA LYS A 120 -7.99 -4.69 -3.25
C LYS A 120 -7.77 -5.17 -1.81
N GLN A 121 -7.14 -4.36 -0.97
CA GLN A 121 -6.86 -4.71 0.42
C GLN A 121 -8.13 -4.56 1.27
N GLU A 122 -8.56 -5.67 1.86
CA GLU A 122 -9.69 -5.69 2.78
C GLU A 122 -9.39 -4.93 4.07
N LEU A 123 -10.42 -4.26 4.58
CA LEU A 123 -10.37 -3.64 5.91
C LEU A 123 -10.63 -4.70 6.96
N LEU A 124 -9.80 -4.70 8.00
CA LEU A 124 -9.88 -5.65 9.10
C LEU A 124 -11.22 -5.56 9.84
N LYS A 125 -11.69 -6.72 10.28
CA LYS A 125 -12.90 -6.89 11.10
C LYS A 125 -12.53 -7.60 12.40
N ALA A 126 -13.22 -7.24 13.48
CA ALA A 126 -12.96 -7.83 14.80
C ALA A 126 -13.27 -9.34 14.79
N GLY A 127 -12.50 -10.10 15.58
CA GLY A 127 -12.74 -11.53 15.81
C GLY A 127 -12.29 -12.49 14.70
N VAL A 128 -11.65 -11.99 13.63
CA VAL A 128 -11.17 -12.83 12.51
C VAL A 128 -9.71 -13.26 12.69
N LEU A 129 -8.89 -12.42 13.31
CA LEU A 129 -7.44 -12.57 13.38
C LEU A 129 -6.93 -12.50 14.82
N THR A 130 -5.78 -13.10 15.08
CA THR A 130 -5.02 -12.92 16.32
C THR A 130 -4.46 -11.50 16.42
N SER A 131 -4.10 -11.05 17.64
CA SER A 131 -3.53 -9.72 17.83
C SER A 131 -2.23 -9.48 17.05
N ILE A 132 -1.42 -10.53 16.86
CA ILE A 132 -0.18 -10.47 16.07
C ILE A 132 -0.50 -10.27 14.59
N GLU A 133 -1.45 -11.03 14.05
CA GLU A 133 -1.89 -10.90 12.65
C GLU A 133 -2.52 -9.54 12.38
N ILE A 134 -3.32 -9.02 13.32
CA ILE A 134 -3.87 -7.66 13.26
C ILE A 134 -2.73 -6.64 13.21
N GLY A 135 -1.74 -6.75 14.11
CA GLY A 135 -0.58 -5.86 14.13
C GLY A 135 0.18 -5.87 12.81
N ASN A 136 0.50 -7.06 12.29
CA ASN A 136 1.23 -7.22 11.03
C ASN A 136 0.46 -6.63 9.84
N GLU A 137 -0.85 -6.86 9.75
CA GLU A 137 -1.65 -6.34 8.64
C GLU A 137 -1.85 -4.83 8.74
N ILE A 138 -1.99 -4.27 9.95
CA ILE A 138 -1.99 -2.81 10.17
C ILE A 138 -0.65 -2.22 9.73
N SER A 139 0.48 -2.77 10.17
CA SER A 139 1.81 -2.30 9.73
C SER A 139 1.95 -2.36 8.21
N ARG A 140 1.47 -3.41 7.56
CA ARG A 140 1.49 -3.53 6.10
C ARG A 140 0.62 -2.47 5.42
N GLN A 141 -0.61 -2.24 5.91
CA GLN A 141 -1.47 -1.14 5.46
C GLN A 141 -0.77 0.21 5.57
N MET A 142 -0.15 0.45 6.72
CA MET A 142 0.54 1.70 7.00
C MET A 142 1.70 1.95 6.04
N VAL A 143 2.50 0.92 5.72
CA VAL A 143 3.57 1.05 4.72
C VAL A 143 3.02 1.39 3.34
N ILE A 144 1.96 0.72 2.87
CA ILE A 144 1.39 0.99 1.54
C ILE A 144 0.86 2.44 1.48
N GLU A 145 0.12 2.85 2.51
CA GLU A 145 -0.41 4.21 2.63
C GLU A 145 0.73 5.25 2.65
N ALA A 146 1.81 4.98 3.37
CA ALA A 146 2.95 5.88 3.46
C ALA A 146 3.78 5.93 2.17
N LEU A 147 3.97 4.80 1.47
CA LEU A 147 4.60 4.77 0.15
C LEU A 147 3.78 5.59 -0.85
N LEU A 148 2.47 5.39 -0.90
CA LEU A 148 1.59 6.16 -1.79
C LEU A 148 1.53 7.64 -1.41
N SER A 149 1.87 8.01 -0.17
CA SER A 149 1.97 9.40 0.28
C SER A 149 3.31 10.07 -0.02
N ASN A 150 4.32 9.29 -0.45
CA ASN A 150 5.65 9.79 -0.74
C ASN A 150 5.61 10.74 -1.94
N GLU A 151 6.35 11.85 -1.88
CA GLU A 151 6.35 12.87 -2.94
C GLU A 151 6.77 12.31 -4.30
N THR A 152 7.76 11.41 -4.34
CA THR A 152 8.24 10.81 -5.59
C THR A 152 7.14 9.99 -6.25
N ILE A 153 6.41 9.18 -5.47
CA ILE A 153 5.31 8.35 -5.97
C ILE A 153 4.11 9.23 -6.34
N LEU A 154 3.69 10.14 -5.46
CA LEU A 154 2.58 11.06 -5.75
C LEU A 154 2.84 11.93 -6.99
N SER A 155 4.09 12.23 -7.33
CA SER A 155 4.40 12.99 -8.54
C SER A 155 4.00 12.27 -9.84
N ASN A 156 3.82 10.94 -9.80
CA ASN A 156 3.37 10.12 -10.93
C ASN A 156 1.83 10.05 -11.06
N THR A 157 1.05 10.71 -10.18
CA THR A 157 -0.41 10.75 -10.30
C THR A 157 -0.87 11.79 -11.32
N ASN A 158 -2.04 11.56 -11.93
CA ASN A 158 -2.82 12.60 -12.60
C ASN A 158 -3.94 13.11 -11.67
N ASN A 159 -4.64 14.17 -12.08
CA ASN A 159 -5.70 14.77 -11.26
C ASN A 159 -6.82 13.79 -10.90
N LEU A 160 -7.20 12.88 -11.81
CA LEU A 160 -8.25 11.90 -11.55
C LEU A 160 -7.80 10.88 -10.50
N LEU A 161 -6.63 10.26 -10.69
CA LEU A 161 -6.06 9.33 -9.72
C LEU A 161 -5.85 10.00 -8.36
N GLN A 162 -5.44 11.27 -8.34
CA GLN A 162 -5.27 12.01 -7.09
C GLN A 162 -6.60 12.15 -6.34
N GLN A 163 -7.70 12.41 -7.06
CA GLN A 163 -9.04 12.48 -6.48
C GLN A 163 -9.49 11.10 -5.96
N GLU A 164 -9.28 10.03 -6.73
CA GLU A 164 -9.62 8.67 -6.31
C GLU A 164 -8.85 8.26 -5.04
N ILE A 165 -7.56 8.60 -4.96
CA ILE A 165 -6.74 8.39 -3.76
C ILE A 165 -7.32 9.16 -2.56
N SER A 166 -7.67 10.44 -2.71
CA SER A 166 -8.25 11.22 -1.62
C SER A 166 -9.59 10.63 -1.15
N SER A 167 -10.46 10.23 -2.08
CA SER A 167 -11.76 9.63 -1.73
C SER A 167 -11.62 8.28 -1.01
N GLU A 168 -10.72 7.41 -1.47
CA GLU A 168 -10.46 6.13 -0.78
C GLU A 168 -9.78 6.36 0.57
N ALA A 169 -8.89 7.34 0.70
CA ALA A 169 -8.28 7.71 1.97
C ALA A 169 -9.33 8.18 3.00
N VAL A 170 -10.31 9.00 2.60
CA VAL A 170 -11.44 9.40 3.47
C VAL A 170 -12.25 8.18 3.90
N LYS A 171 -12.62 7.31 2.96
CA LYS A 171 -13.39 6.09 3.26
C LYS A 171 -12.67 5.21 4.28
N ARG A 172 -11.37 4.95 4.09
CA ARG A 172 -10.56 4.16 5.02
C ARG A 172 -10.41 4.85 6.36
N LEU A 173 -10.14 6.16 6.38
CA LEU A 173 -10.02 6.95 7.60
C LEU A 173 -11.28 6.83 8.46
N LEU A 174 -12.46 7.08 7.89
CA LEU A 174 -13.74 6.97 8.61
C LEU A 174 -13.98 5.55 9.12
N TYR A 175 -13.67 4.52 8.33
CA TYR A 175 -13.76 3.14 8.78
C TYR A 175 -12.84 2.86 9.97
N LYS A 176 -11.57 3.25 9.88
CA LYS A 176 -10.59 3.00 10.96
C LYS A 176 -10.96 3.77 12.23
N GLN A 177 -11.46 5.00 12.12
CA GLN A 177 -11.96 5.79 13.25
C GLN A 177 -13.15 5.12 13.97
N ASN A 178 -14.04 4.48 13.21
CA ASN A 178 -15.18 3.76 13.77
C ASN A 178 -14.83 2.36 14.32
N ASN A 179 -13.57 1.94 14.20
CA ASN A 179 -13.07 0.64 14.69
C ASN A 179 -11.81 0.81 15.55
N PRO A 180 -11.87 1.61 16.65
CA PRO A 180 -10.70 1.94 17.45
C PRO A 180 -10.07 0.73 18.15
N ASP A 181 -10.86 -0.31 18.45
CA ASP A 181 -10.36 -1.55 19.07
C ASP A 181 -9.42 -2.35 18.14
N ILE A 182 -9.50 -2.11 16.83
CA ILE A 182 -8.64 -2.74 15.83
C ILE A 182 -7.45 -1.84 15.53
N TYR A 183 -7.70 -0.59 15.13
CA TYR A 183 -6.67 0.27 14.56
C TYR A 183 -5.96 1.15 15.59
N GLY A 184 -6.64 1.48 16.70
CA GLY A 184 -6.19 2.49 17.65
C GLY A 184 -5.81 3.82 16.97
N GLN A 185 -5.04 4.65 17.66
CA GLN A 185 -4.50 5.88 17.06
C GLN A 185 -3.36 5.61 16.09
N TYR A 186 -2.62 4.52 16.31
CA TYR A 186 -1.46 4.18 15.50
C TYR A 186 -1.83 3.86 14.04
N GLY A 187 -2.87 3.04 13.83
CA GLY A 187 -3.34 2.65 12.50
C GLY A 187 -4.00 3.78 11.69
N LEU A 188 -4.27 4.94 12.31
CA LEU A 188 -4.80 6.12 11.64
C LEU A 188 -3.71 6.98 10.99
N LYS A 189 -2.48 6.98 11.54
CA LYS A 189 -1.43 7.97 11.19
C LYS A 189 -1.20 8.10 9.69
N THR A 190 -1.04 6.98 8.99
CA THR A 190 -0.65 6.94 7.58
C THR A 190 -1.80 7.24 6.62
N VAL A 191 -3.03 6.84 6.94
CA VAL A 191 -4.20 7.18 6.11
C VAL A 191 -4.53 8.67 6.22
N VAL A 192 -4.35 9.27 7.41
CA VAL A 192 -4.50 10.72 7.60
C VAL A 192 -3.42 11.46 6.81
N TYR A 193 -2.18 10.95 6.82
CA TYR A 193 -1.08 11.49 6.04
C TYR A 193 -1.34 11.41 4.52
N LEU A 194 -1.83 10.25 4.03
CA LEU A 194 -2.22 10.05 2.63
C LEU A 194 -3.30 11.03 2.19
N LEU A 195 -4.33 11.22 3.02
CA LEU A 195 -5.37 12.21 2.75
C LEU A 195 -4.77 13.63 2.67
N GLY A 196 -3.91 14.01 3.62
CA GLY A 196 -3.25 15.31 3.60
C GLY A 196 -2.41 15.53 2.34
N ARG A 197 -1.47 14.63 2.05
CA ARG A 197 -0.60 14.76 0.87
C ARG A 197 -1.37 14.73 -0.44
N SER A 198 -2.43 13.94 -0.52
CA SER A 198 -3.27 13.91 -1.72
C SER A 198 -4.04 15.21 -1.95
N LEU A 199 -4.62 15.79 -0.91
CA LEU A 199 -5.31 17.09 -0.98
C LEU A 199 -4.34 18.24 -1.29
N GLU A 200 -3.12 18.21 -0.74
CA GLU A 200 -2.06 19.18 -1.05
C GLU A 200 -1.69 19.20 -2.51
N ARG A 201 -1.70 18.04 -3.15
CA ARG A 201 -1.43 17.93 -4.56
C ARG A 201 -2.54 18.52 -5.43
N ILE A 202 -3.80 18.42 -4.99
CA ILE A 202 -4.97 18.94 -5.71
C ILE A 202 -5.07 20.47 -5.57
N ASP A 203 -5.00 20.99 -4.33
CA ASP A 203 -5.18 22.42 -4.05
C ASP A 203 -4.24 22.90 -2.92
N ASN A 204 -2.99 23.16 -3.28
CA ASN A 204 -2.00 23.75 -2.37
C ASN A 204 -2.32 25.21 -1.98
N LYS A 205 -3.16 25.92 -2.74
CA LYS A 205 -3.38 27.36 -2.53
C LYS A 205 -4.29 27.65 -1.35
N THR A 206 -5.24 26.74 -1.07
CA THR A 206 -6.24 26.96 -0.02
C THR A 206 -6.02 26.12 1.23
N ILE A 207 -4.89 25.42 1.29
CA ILE A 207 -4.49 24.66 2.46
C ILE A 207 -4.09 25.58 3.61
N THR A 208 -4.57 25.22 4.80
CA THR A 208 -4.27 25.96 6.02
C THR A 208 -2.81 25.73 6.45
N PRO A 209 -2.15 26.71 7.11
CA PRO A 209 -0.80 26.52 7.63
C PRO A 209 -0.67 25.32 8.58
N LYS A 210 -1.72 25.04 9.37
CA LYS A 210 -1.77 23.91 10.30
C LYS A 210 -1.80 22.56 9.58
N PHE A 211 -2.57 22.45 8.50
CA PHE A 211 -2.53 21.28 7.62
C PHE A 211 -1.13 21.10 7.02
N LYS A 212 -0.53 22.18 6.52
CA LYS A 212 0.81 22.13 5.91
C LYS A 212 1.88 21.69 6.92
N GLN A 213 1.75 22.12 8.17
CA GLN A 213 2.61 21.67 9.26
C GLN A 213 2.46 20.17 9.50
N PHE A 214 1.23 19.65 9.50
CA PHE A 214 0.97 18.21 9.63
C PHE A 214 1.57 17.38 8.49
N THR A 215 1.49 17.84 7.23
CA THR A 215 2.09 17.12 6.08
C THR A 215 3.62 17.16 6.09
N ILE A 216 4.23 18.00 6.94
CA ILE A 216 5.68 18.09 7.16
C ILE A 216 6.12 17.25 8.36
N ASP A 217 5.46 17.37 9.51
CA ASP A 217 5.92 16.75 10.76
C ASP A 217 5.27 15.40 11.09
N GLU A 218 4.20 15.03 10.36
CA GLU A 218 3.39 13.82 10.56
C GLU A 218 2.80 13.67 11.97
N LYS A 219 2.73 14.75 12.75
CA LYS A 219 2.26 14.69 14.12
C LYS A 219 0.75 14.93 14.16
N LEU A 220 0.02 13.90 14.61
CA LEU A 220 -1.38 14.05 15.01
C LEU A 220 -1.45 14.78 16.37
N THR A 221 -1.23 16.10 16.37
CA THR A 221 -1.35 16.94 17.57
C THR A 221 -2.79 17.44 17.74
N GLY A 222 -3.47 16.97 18.80
CA GLY A 222 -4.82 17.41 19.19
C GLY A 222 -5.97 16.78 18.39
N SER A 223 -7.18 16.85 18.96
CA SER A 223 -8.41 16.21 18.45
C SER A 223 -8.93 16.72 17.10
N ASN A 224 -8.32 17.77 16.52
CA ASN A 224 -8.95 18.53 15.43
C ASN A 224 -8.30 18.37 14.04
N VAL A 225 -7.13 17.71 13.91
CA VAL A 225 -6.45 17.58 12.60
C VAL A 225 -7.28 16.76 11.61
N ILE A 226 -7.89 15.66 12.07
CA ILE A 226 -8.75 14.82 11.22
C ILE A 226 -9.99 15.58 10.76
N GLU A 227 -10.65 16.31 11.68
CA GLU A 227 -11.84 17.10 11.34
C GLU A 227 -11.50 18.20 10.31
N GLU A 228 -10.37 18.89 10.48
CA GLU A 228 -9.87 19.88 9.53
C GLU A 228 -9.58 19.28 8.16
N LEU A 229 -8.97 18.08 8.11
CA LEU A 229 -8.72 17.35 6.86
C LEU A 229 -10.00 16.97 6.13
N LEU A 230 -11.01 16.49 6.86
CA LEU A 230 -12.31 16.15 6.29
C LEU A 230 -13.04 17.40 5.77
N LYS A 231 -12.96 18.53 6.48
CA LYS A 231 -13.47 19.83 5.98
C LYS A 231 -12.73 20.27 4.72
N GLN A 232 -11.40 20.18 4.70
CA GLN A 232 -10.59 20.52 3.52
C GLN A 232 -10.94 19.64 2.32
N TYR A 233 -11.17 18.34 2.53
CA TYR A 233 -11.63 17.42 1.49
C TYR A 233 -12.95 17.90 0.86
N ILE A 234 -13.95 18.22 1.69
CA ILE A 234 -15.26 18.72 1.22
C ILE A 234 -15.09 20.00 0.41
N VAL A 235 -14.32 20.97 0.92
CA VAL A 235 -14.05 22.24 0.23
C VAL A 235 -13.38 22.00 -1.13
N THR A 236 -12.36 21.15 -1.16
CA THR A 236 -11.58 20.85 -2.38
C THR A 236 -12.46 20.20 -3.45
N PHE A 237 -13.26 19.20 -3.07
CA PHE A 237 -14.11 18.47 -4.02
C PHE A 237 -15.34 19.26 -4.47
N ASN A 238 -15.87 20.18 -3.65
CA ASN A 238 -16.93 21.08 -4.09
C ASN A 238 -16.45 22.03 -5.18
N LYS A 239 -15.20 22.53 -5.11
CA LYS A 239 -14.61 23.38 -6.17
C LYS A 239 -14.39 22.64 -7.48
N LEU A 240 -14.10 21.34 -7.42
CA LEU A 240 -13.90 20.54 -8.64
C LEU A 240 -15.21 20.26 -9.38
N ARG A 241 -16.35 20.46 -8.73
CA ARG A 241 -17.71 20.27 -9.30
C ARG A 241 -18.34 21.57 -9.79
N SER A 242 -17.81 22.72 -9.38
CA SER A 242 -18.26 24.07 -9.80
C SER A 242 -17.52 24.55 -11.04
#